data_AF-A0A1Q6LBV1-F1
#
_entry.id   AF-A0A1Q6LBV1-F1
#
_cell.length_a   1.000
_cell.length_b   1.000
_cell.length_c   1.000
_cell.angle_alpha   90.00
_cell.angle_beta   90.00
_cell.angle_gamma   90.00
#
_symmetry.space_group_name_H-M   'P 1'
#
loop_
_entity.id
_entity.type
_entity.pdbx_description
1 polymer ?
#
loop_
_entity_poly.entity_id
_entity_poly.type
_entity_poly.pdbx_seq_one_letter_code
_entity_poly.pdbx_strand_id
1 'polypeptide(L)'
;MKKTLISTILATALISTMIATVANASVTEDNILINLNSSVETNIEEIDYASMISSIQLPVLVENLKTYMEENPNLTDEEINNYFKNLIIQNYDESLVALDNISMYAYDYANALPIVSSRLGTNEKKVFNSNPAKGVLVLSNAQAAITMTSQHWKNTHEYHNDNADAFRHTLWNAYNAHDCGVSYAKQFADAHEKDNPNDALENQMDLFNNALGRTIGSRSYSGNSSQVSYAIRQAVLKAVKNGEARRFVGSDIGTKNTLQKTNSNGIK
;
A
#
# COMPACT_ATOMS: atom_id res chain seq x y z
N MET A 1 -50.44 6.72 -38.11
CA MET A 1 -49.30 7.12 -37.26
C MET A 1 -49.78 7.17 -35.81
N LYS A 2 -49.50 6.11 -35.05
CA LYS A 2 -49.90 5.97 -33.63
C LYS A 2 -48.88 6.71 -32.76
N LYS A 3 -49.34 7.62 -31.90
CA LYS A 3 -48.54 8.27 -30.86
C LYS A 3 -48.61 7.41 -29.59
N THR A 4 -47.46 6.98 -29.11
CA THR A 4 -47.31 6.16 -27.90
C THR A 4 -47.14 7.08 -26.69
N LEU A 5 -47.95 6.83 -25.66
CA LEU A 5 -47.84 7.44 -24.32
C LEU A 5 -46.54 7.00 -23.64
N ILE A 6 -45.85 7.93 -22.98
CA ILE A 6 -44.87 7.63 -21.92
C ILE A 6 -45.48 8.11 -20.61
N SER A 7 -45.74 7.15 -19.73
CA SER A 7 -46.29 7.32 -18.38
C SER A 7 -45.18 7.75 -17.43
N THR A 8 -45.39 8.87 -16.72
CA THR A 8 -44.60 9.31 -15.57
C THR A 8 -45.40 8.93 -14.32
N ILE A 9 -44.93 7.94 -13.55
CA ILE A 9 -45.56 7.57 -12.28
C ILE A 9 -44.89 8.41 -11.18
N LEU A 10 -45.66 9.38 -10.68
CA LEU A 10 -45.41 10.13 -9.46
C LEU A 10 -45.79 9.23 -8.27
N ALA A 11 -44.83 8.84 -7.43
CA ALA A 11 -45.12 8.10 -6.20
C ALA A 11 -45.25 9.09 -5.03
N THR A 12 -46.47 9.48 -4.73
CA THR A 12 -46.87 10.16 -3.49
C THR A 12 -47.04 9.13 -2.37
N ALA A 13 -46.22 9.20 -1.33
CA ALA A 13 -46.40 8.39 -0.12
C ALA A 13 -47.42 9.06 0.82
N LEU A 14 -48.54 8.39 1.04
CA LEU A 14 -49.59 8.75 1.98
C LEU A 14 -49.14 8.44 3.42
N ILE A 15 -49.23 9.45 4.29
CA ILE A 15 -49.06 9.31 5.74
C ILE A 15 -50.34 8.70 6.30
N SER A 16 -50.25 7.50 6.89
CA SER A 16 -51.32 6.89 7.68
C SER A 16 -50.85 6.77 9.12
N THR A 17 -51.49 7.53 10.00
CA THR A 17 -51.33 7.46 11.45
C THR A 17 -52.16 6.31 12.01
N MET A 18 -51.49 5.32 12.60
CA MET A 18 -52.11 4.39 13.55
C MET A 18 -51.36 4.47 14.86
N ILE A 19 -52.06 4.99 15.87
CA ILE A 19 -51.61 5.05 17.27
C ILE A 19 -51.84 3.66 17.86
N ALA A 20 -50.77 3.00 18.28
CA ALA A 20 -50.82 1.92 19.24
C ALA A 20 -49.92 2.29 20.44
N THR A 21 -50.56 2.34 21.60
CA THR A 21 -50.01 2.67 22.91
C THR A 21 -48.76 1.87 23.25
N VAL A 22 -47.65 2.55 23.51
CA VAL A 22 -46.46 1.95 24.14
C VAL A 22 -46.52 2.24 25.64
N ALA A 23 -46.57 1.18 26.45
CA ALA A 23 -46.39 1.28 27.88
C ALA A 23 -44.97 1.81 28.17
N ASN A 24 -44.88 2.77 29.08
CA ASN A 24 -43.62 3.33 29.57
C ASN A 24 -42.72 2.22 30.11
N ALA A 25 -41.59 2.00 29.44
CA ALA A 25 -40.39 1.45 30.04
C ALA A 25 -39.27 2.46 29.80
N SER A 26 -38.96 3.25 30.82
CA SER A 26 -37.76 4.08 30.87
C SER A 26 -36.55 3.15 30.88
N VAL A 27 -35.83 3.07 29.78
CA VAL A 27 -34.47 2.52 29.74
C VAL A 27 -33.57 3.68 29.37
N THR A 28 -32.80 4.12 30.37
CA THR A 28 -31.75 5.12 30.24
C THR A 28 -30.68 4.64 29.27
N GLU A 29 -30.19 5.53 28.41
CA GLU A 29 -28.98 5.31 27.61
C GLU A 29 -27.80 5.05 28.53
N ASP A 30 -27.46 3.77 28.70
CA ASP A 30 -26.15 3.40 29.25
C ASP A 30 -25.11 3.57 28.13
N ASN A 31 -24.38 4.68 28.23
CA ASN A 31 -23.07 4.85 27.62
C ASN A 31 -22.22 3.62 27.97
N ILE A 32 -21.94 2.76 26.97
CA ILE A 32 -20.92 1.72 27.09
C ILE A 32 -19.55 2.42 27.05
N LEU A 33 -19.17 3.02 28.17
CA LEU A 33 -17.78 3.24 28.51
C LEU A 33 -17.23 1.86 28.90
N ILE A 34 -16.50 1.23 27.97
CA ILE A 34 -15.74 0.01 28.26
C ILE A 34 -14.66 0.40 29.27
N ASN A 35 -14.92 0.11 30.55
CA ASN A 35 -13.95 0.27 31.61
C ASN A 35 -12.99 -0.94 31.57
N LEU A 36 -11.90 -0.81 30.81
CA LEU A 36 -10.78 -1.76 30.76
C LEU A 36 -9.93 -1.65 32.03
N ASN A 37 -10.50 -2.06 33.16
CA ASN A 37 -9.75 -2.29 34.39
C ASN A 37 -10.28 -3.57 35.08
N SER A 38 -10.12 -4.69 34.37
CA SER A 38 -10.08 -6.00 34.99
C SER A 38 -8.90 -6.75 34.38
N SER A 39 -7.97 -7.13 35.23
CA SER A 39 -6.79 -7.96 34.95
C SER A 39 -7.22 -9.35 34.44
N VAL A 40 -7.60 -9.39 33.17
CA VAL A 40 -7.66 -10.61 32.36
C VAL A 40 -6.58 -10.41 31.31
N GLU A 41 -5.50 -11.17 31.39
CA GLU A 41 -4.63 -11.40 30.24
C GLU A 41 -5.46 -12.17 29.20
N THR A 42 -6.37 -11.46 28.51
CA THR A 42 -6.93 -12.00 27.28
C THR A 42 -5.81 -11.94 26.27
N ASN A 43 -5.32 -13.10 25.87
CA ASN A 43 -4.68 -13.28 24.57
C ASN A 43 -5.72 -12.90 23.51
N ILE A 44 -5.95 -11.60 23.30
CA ILE A 44 -6.66 -11.10 22.13
C ILE A 44 -5.71 -11.45 21.00
N GLU A 45 -6.07 -12.46 20.21
CA GLU A 45 -5.40 -12.68 18.92
C GLU A 45 -5.42 -11.34 18.19
N GLU A 46 -4.24 -10.77 17.98
CA GLU A 46 -4.09 -9.53 17.24
C GLU A 46 -4.70 -9.75 15.85
N ILE A 47 -5.67 -8.92 15.47
CA ILE A 47 -6.39 -9.07 14.20
C ILE A 47 -5.38 -8.99 13.04
N ASP A 48 -5.34 -10.03 12.20
CA ASP A 48 -4.51 -10.04 10.99
C ASP A 48 -5.16 -9.22 9.87
N TYR A 49 -5.11 -7.89 10.01
CA TYR A 49 -5.65 -6.94 9.02
C TYR A 49 -5.08 -7.16 7.61
N ALA A 50 -3.80 -7.55 7.49
CA ALA A 50 -3.18 -7.86 6.22
C ALA A 50 -3.90 -8.99 5.45
N SER A 51 -4.44 -9.97 6.17
CA SER A 51 -5.21 -11.06 5.59
C SER A 51 -6.69 -10.75 5.34
N MET A 52 -7.17 -9.57 5.75
CA MET A 52 -8.57 -9.16 5.58
C MET A 52 -8.82 -8.32 4.30
N ILE A 53 -7.77 -8.00 3.54
CA ILE A 53 -7.86 -7.15 2.35
C ILE A 53 -7.55 -7.99 1.10
N SER A 54 -8.53 -8.12 0.21
CA SER A 54 -8.28 -8.74 -1.10
C SER A 54 -7.60 -7.76 -2.07
N SER A 55 -6.89 -8.30 -3.06
CA SER A 55 -6.28 -7.53 -4.15
C SER A 55 -7.31 -6.69 -4.93
N ILE A 56 -8.56 -7.16 -5.02
CA ILE A 56 -9.68 -6.46 -5.67
C ILE A 56 -10.10 -5.22 -4.86
N GLN A 57 -10.10 -5.32 -3.53
CA GLN A 57 -10.52 -4.23 -2.64
C GLN A 57 -9.42 -3.19 -2.41
N LEU A 58 -8.16 -3.61 -2.50
CA LEU A 58 -7.00 -2.78 -2.18
C LEU A 58 -7.04 -1.38 -2.84
N PRO A 59 -7.32 -1.21 -4.15
CA PRO A 59 -7.33 0.12 -4.76
C PRO A 59 -8.39 1.05 -4.17
N VAL A 60 -9.58 0.53 -3.87
CA VAL A 60 -10.69 1.30 -3.30
C VAL A 60 -10.39 1.71 -1.86
N LEU A 61 -9.82 0.80 -1.06
CA LEU A 61 -9.43 1.09 0.32
C LEU A 61 -8.33 2.15 0.38
N VAL A 62 -7.33 2.08 -0.52
CA VAL A 62 -6.27 3.09 -0.63
C VAL A 62 -6.84 4.45 -1.00
N GLU A 63 -7.77 4.51 -1.97
CA GLU A 63 -8.39 5.77 -2.38
C GLU A 63 -9.19 6.42 -1.25
N ASN A 64 -9.98 5.62 -0.53
CA ASN A 64 -10.72 6.09 0.64
C ASN A 64 -9.79 6.61 1.73
N LEU A 65 -8.68 5.91 2.01
CA LEU A 65 -7.67 6.36 2.98
C LEU A 65 -7.04 7.69 2.56
N LYS A 66 -6.62 7.81 1.29
CA LYS A 66 -6.00 9.05 0.78
C LYS A 66 -6.97 10.22 0.83
N THR A 67 -8.21 10.01 0.42
CA THR A 67 -9.27 11.04 0.50
C THR A 67 -9.48 11.47 1.95
N TYR A 68 -9.59 10.51 2.88
CA TYR A 68 -9.73 10.81 4.30
C TYR A 68 -8.56 11.62 4.87
N MET A 69 -7.32 11.30 4.48
CA MET A 69 -6.13 12.05 4.88
C MET A 69 -6.10 13.47 4.29
N GLU A 70 -6.52 13.64 3.02
CA GLU A 70 -6.57 14.93 2.35
C GLU A 70 -7.65 15.86 2.94
N GLU A 71 -8.81 15.30 3.29
CA GLU A 71 -9.91 16.04 3.94
C GLU A 71 -9.60 16.39 5.41
N ASN A 72 -8.67 15.67 6.05
CA ASN A 72 -8.35 15.80 7.47
C ASN A 72 -6.83 15.93 7.70
N PRO A 73 -6.19 17.04 7.26
CA PRO A 73 -4.73 17.15 7.21
C PRO A 73 -4.03 17.24 8.57
N ASN A 74 -4.78 17.37 9.66
CA ASN A 74 -4.25 17.52 11.03
C ASN A 74 -4.37 16.24 11.87
N LEU A 75 -4.81 15.13 11.28
CA LEU A 75 -4.93 13.86 12.01
C LEU A 75 -3.55 13.31 12.40
N THR A 76 -3.53 12.66 13.56
CA THR A 76 -2.39 11.87 14.01
C THR A 76 -2.31 10.55 13.25
N ASP A 77 -1.10 9.96 13.23
CA ASP A 77 -0.88 8.61 12.68
C ASP A 77 -1.81 7.56 13.32
N GLU A 78 -2.17 7.72 14.59
CA GLU A 78 -3.06 6.81 15.31
C GLU A 78 -4.52 6.95 14.86
N GLU A 79 -5.02 8.17 14.68
CA GLU A 79 -6.38 8.42 14.19
C GLU A 79 -6.57 7.90 12.76
N ILE A 80 -5.59 8.16 11.87
CA ILE A 80 -5.59 7.63 10.51
C ILE A 80 -5.61 6.11 10.52
N ASN A 81 -4.77 5.49 11.37
CA ASN A 81 -4.70 4.05 11.49
C ASN A 81 -6.00 3.43 12.03
N ASN A 82 -6.63 4.05 13.03
CA ASN A 82 -7.89 3.59 13.61
C ASN A 82 -9.06 3.71 12.61
N TYR A 83 -9.12 4.81 11.86
CA TYR A 83 -10.05 4.94 10.74
C TYR A 83 -9.86 3.79 9.75
N PHE A 84 -8.62 3.51 9.33
CA PHE A 84 -8.36 2.49 8.33
C PHE A 84 -8.66 1.08 8.83
N LYS A 85 -8.35 0.76 10.09
CA LYS A 85 -8.74 -0.51 10.72
C LYS A 85 -10.26 -0.73 10.65
N ASN A 86 -11.05 0.30 10.95
CA ASN A 86 -12.51 0.22 10.85
C ASN A 86 -12.96 0.07 9.40
N LEU A 87 -12.33 0.78 8.46
CA LEU A 87 -12.63 0.66 7.04
C LEU A 87 -12.39 -0.76 6.53
N ILE A 88 -11.30 -1.41 6.94
CA ILE A 88 -11.02 -2.82 6.61
C ILE A 88 -12.13 -3.72 7.14
N ILE A 89 -12.49 -3.59 8.43
CA ILE A 89 -13.53 -4.42 9.06
C ILE A 89 -14.88 -4.25 8.36
N GLN A 90 -15.27 -3.02 8.05
CA GLN A 90 -16.55 -2.72 7.39
C GLN A 90 -16.63 -3.24 5.95
N ASN A 91 -15.48 -3.38 5.28
CA ASN A 91 -15.39 -3.86 3.92
C ASN A 91 -14.89 -5.30 3.85
N TYR A 92 -14.76 -6.01 4.97
CA TYR A 92 -14.28 -7.38 4.95
C TYR A 92 -15.27 -8.28 4.20
N ASP A 93 -14.75 -9.01 3.22
CA ASP A 93 -15.49 -9.99 2.44
C ASP A 93 -14.65 -11.25 2.30
N GLU A 94 -15.00 -12.28 3.08
CA GLU A 94 -14.32 -13.58 3.10
C GLU A 94 -14.27 -14.22 1.70
N SER A 95 -15.31 -14.02 0.89
CA SER A 95 -15.37 -14.61 -0.45
C SER A 95 -14.36 -13.95 -1.40
N LEU A 96 -14.17 -12.63 -1.31
CA LEU A 96 -13.16 -11.92 -2.09
C LEU A 96 -11.73 -12.26 -1.65
N VAL A 97 -11.51 -12.40 -0.34
CA VAL A 97 -10.21 -12.85 0.19
C VAL A 97 -9.91 -14.29 -0.27
N ALA A 98 -10.90 -15.17 -0.30
CA ALA A 98 -10.73 -16.53 -0.79
C ALA A 98 -10.37 -16.58 -2.30
N LEU A 99 -10.82 -15.61 -3.10
CA LEU A 99 -10.46 -15.53 -4.53
C LEU A 99 -8.98 -15.24 -4.75
N ASP A 100 -8.32 -14.46 -3.90
CA ASP A 100 -6.87 -14.20 -4.00
C ASP A 100 -6.05 -15.49 -3.84
N ASN A 101 -6.58 -16.46 -3.07
CA ASN A 101 -5.97 -17.77 -2.86
C ASN A 101 -6.18 -18.71 -4.07
N ILE A 102 -7.21 -18.45 -4.89
CA ILE A 102 -7.58 -19.27 -6.05
C ILE A 102 -7.01 -18.69 -7.36
N SER A 103 -6.85 -17.36 -7.46
CA SER A 103 -6.23 -16.70 -8.61
C SER A 103 -4.71 -16.91 -8.59
N MET A 104 -4.31 -18.15 -8.84
CA MET A 104 -2.97 -18.57 -9.16
C MET A 104 -2.65 -18.11 -10.58
N TYR A 105 -2.43 -16.81 -10.76
CA TYR A 105 -1.58 -16.31 -11.82
C TYR A 105 -0.29 -15.82 -11.17
N ALA A 106 0.79 -16.47 -11.62
CA ALA A 106 2.19 -16.29 -11.27
C ALA A 106 2.58 -14.81 -11.15
N TYR A 107 2.45 -14.25 -9.95
CA TYR A 107 3.33 -13.17 -9.54
C TYR A 107 4.55 -13.84 -8.95
N ASP A 108 5.68 -13.67 -9.62
CA ASP A 108 6.98 -14.09 -9.13
C ASP A 108 7.37 -13.18 -7.95
N TYR A 109 6.73 -13.40 -6.81
CA TYR A 109 6.88 -12.61 -5.59
C TYR A 109 8.31 -12.66 -5.05
N ALA A 110 9.07 -13.70 -5.36
CA ALA A 110 10.48 -13.79 -4.98
C ALA A 110 11.31 -12.66 -5.59
N ASN A 111 10.88 -12.11 -6.74
CA ASN A 111 11.58 -11.04 -7.47
C ASN A 111 10.75 -9.74 -7.59
N ALA A 112 9.62 -9.63 -6.88
CA ALA A 112 8.65 -8.54 -7.05
C ALA A 112 8.29 -7.86 -5.73
N LEU A 113 8.16 -6.54 -5.78
CA LEU A 113 7.71 -5.74 -4.65
C LEU A 113 6.31 -6.17 -4.16
N PRO A 114 6.00 -5.98 -2.86
CA PRO A 114 4.75 -6.48 -2.29
C PRO A 114 3.56 -5.61 -2.74
N ILE A 115 2.58 -6.21 -3.43
CA ILE A 115 1.38 -5.51 -3.94
C ILE A 115 0.05 -6.14 -3.51
N VAL A 116 0.07 -7.30 -2.86
CA VAL A 116 -1.11 -8.04 -2.38
C VAL A 116 -0.93 -8.32 -0.89
N SER A 117 -1.76 -7.70 -0.06
CA SER A 117 -1.64 -7.78 1.40
C SER A 117 -1.80 -9.20 1.96
N SER A 118 -2.71 -9.99 1.37
CA SER A 118 -2.97 -11.39 1.77
C SER A 118 -1.78 -12.33 1.52
N ARG A 119 -0.80 -11.90 0.70
CA ARG A 119 0.40 -12.66 0.33
C ARG A 119 1.68 -12.17 1.02
N LEU A 120 1.57 -11.21 1.94
CA LEU A 120 2.71 -10.76 2.72
C LEU A 120 3.30 -11.91 3.55
N GLY A 121 4.63 -11.95 3.62
CA GLY A 121 5.34 -12.88 4.48
C GLY A 121 5.12 -12.59 5.96
N THR A 122 5.62 -13.47 6.83
CA THR A 122 5.38 -13.36 8.28
C THR A 122 5.95 -12.07 8.87
N ASN A 123 7.12 -11.62 8.42
CA ASN A 123 7.71 -10.39 8.94
C ASN A 123 6.99 -9.16 8.37
N GLU A 124 6.64 -9.16 7.09
CA GLU A 124 5.88 -8.10 6.44
C GLU A 124 4.51 -7.92 7.08
N LYS A 125 3.77 -9.02 7.32
CA LYS A 125 2.47 -8.99 8.02
C LYS A 125 2.59 -8.36 9.40
N LYS A 126 3.64 -8.69 10.15
CA LYS A 126 3.87 -8.09 11.48
C LYS A 126 4.03 -6.57 11.39
N VAL A 127 4.78 -6.06 10.40
CA VAL A 127 4.94 -4.62 10.20
C VAL A 127 3.65 -3.98 9.68
N PHE A 128 2.96 -4.64 8.75
CA PHE A 128 1.66 -4.20 8.24
C PHE A 128 0.65 -4.04 9.37
N ASN A 129 0.47 -5.07 10.21
CA ASN A 129 -0.54 -5.08 11.28
C ASN A 129 -0.22 -4.09 12.41
N SER A 130 1.05 -3.67 12.56
CA SER A 130 1.42 -2.59 13.48
C SER A 130 0.84 -1.22 13.08
N ASN A 131 0.63 -0.99 11.77
CA ASN A 131 -0.03 0.20 11.24
C ASN A 131 -0.65 -0.10 9.85
N PRO A 132 -1.86 -0.69 9.78
CA PRO A 132 -2.50 -1.04 8.51
C PRO A 132 -2.64 0.13 7.52
N ALA A 133 -2.83 1.36 7.99
CA ALA A 133 -2.90 2.52 7.10
C ALA A 133 -1.57 2.76 6.37
N LYS A 134 -0.44 2.72 7.08
CA LYS A 134 0.88 2.80 6.44
C LYS A 134 1.18 1.55 5.60
N GLY A 135 0.79 0.39 6.10
CA GLY A 135 0.95 -0.88 5.39
C GLY A 135 0.29 -0.86 4.01
N VAL A 136 -0.94 -0.38 3.90
CA VAL A 136 -1.64 -0.30 2.60
C VAL A 136 -1.00 0.70 1.65
N LEU A 137 -0.48 1.82 2.18
CA LEU A 137 0.24 2.81 1.38
C LEU A 137 1.54 2.22 0.82
N VAL A 138 2.26 1.39 1.59
CA VAL A 138 3.44 0.67 1.11
C VAL A 138 3.14 -0.22 -0.09
N LEU A 139 2.00 -0.92 -0.09
CA LEU A 139 1.57 -1.75 -1.22
C LEU A 139 1.17 -0.90 -2.44
N SER A 140 0.46 0.20 -2.21
CA SER A 140 0.14 1.17 -3.27
C SER A 140 1.41 1.74 -3.91
N ASN A 141 2.41 2.05 -3.10
CA ASN A 141 3.69 2.60 -3.53
C ASN A 141 4.54 1.57 -4.28
N ALA A 142 4.49 0.30 -3.90
CA ALA A 142 5.11 -0.79 -4.65
C ALA A 142 4.49 -0.90 -6.05
N GLN A 143 3.17 -0.88 -6.14
CA GLN A 143 2.47 -0.91 -7.42
C GLN A 143 2.84 0.31 -8.29
N ALA A 144 2.89 1.51 -7.71
CA ALA A 144 3.33 2.71 -8.40
C ALA A 144 4.78 2.59 -8.91
N ALA A 145 5.69 2.05 -8.11
CA ALA A 145 7.08 1.83 -8.51
C ALA A 145 7.20 0.84 -9.67
N ILE A 146 6.45 -0.27 -9.66
CA ILE A 146 6.38 -1.24 -10.77
C ILE A 146 5.86 -0.56 -12.05
N THR A 147 4.76 0.19 -11.94
CA THR A 147 4.19 0.92 -13.09
C THR A 147 5.18 1.93 -13.66
N MET A 148 5.86 2.72 -12.81
CA MET A 148 6.85 3.70 -13.27
C MET A 148 8.08 3.03 -13.89
N THR A 149 8.51 1.88 -13.38
CA THR A 149 9.62 1.10 -13.95
C THR A 149 9.29 0.67 -15.37
N SER A 150 8.11 0.08 -15.59
CA SER A 150 7.67 -0.34 -16.93
C SER A 150 7.47 0.83 -17.90
N GLN A 151 7.13 2.03 -17.40
CA GLN A 151 7.07 3.24 -18.22
C GLN A 151 8.46 3.72 -18.65
N HIS A 152 9.45 3.70 -17.76
CA HIS A 152 10.77 4.26 -18.01
C HIS A 152 11.79 3.30 -18.64
N TRP A 153 11.60 1.98 -18.54
CA TRP A 153 12.48 0.99 -19.16
C TRP A 153 11.79 0.23 -20.28
N LYS A 154 12.56 -0.14 -21.31
CA LYS A 154 12.09 -1.05 -22.36
C LYS A 154 11.87 -2.42 -21.73
N ASN A 155 10.78 -3.10 -22.09
CA ASN A 155 10.50 -4.46 -21.64
C ASN A 155 11.47 -5.44 -22.33
N THR A 156 12.71 -5.43 -21.87
CA THR A 156 13.68 -6.51 -22.02
C THR A 156 13.52 -7.38 -20.79
N HIS A 157 13.71 -8.69 -20.88
CA HIS A 157 13.49 -9.64 -19.78
C HIS A 157 14.52 -9.48 -18.62
N GLU A 158 15.01 -8.27 -18.36
CA GLU A 158 16.15 -7.93 -17.51
C GLU A 158 15.76 -6.97 -16.36
N TYR A 159 14.53 -6.99 -15.82
CA TYR A 159 14.14 -6.13 -14.67
C TYR A 159 14.66 -6.64 -13.32
N HIS A 160 15.70 -7.45 -13.33
CA HIS A 160 16.27 -8.10 -12.17
C HIS A 160 17.75 -7.77 -12.09
N ASN A 161 18.17 -7.24 -10.95
CA ASN A 161 19.54 -6.88 -10.63
C ASN A 161 20.17 -5.79 -11.52
N ASP A 162 19.36 -5.09 -12.31
CA ASP A 162 19.77 -4.12 -13.32
C ASP A 162 19.45 -2.67 -12.94
N ASN A 163 19.53 -1.74 -13.91
CA ASN A 163 19.14 -0.34 -13.68
C ASN A 163 17.63 -0.19 -13.38
N ALA A 164 16.78 -1.00 -14.02
CA ALA A 164 15.34 -0.94 -13.82
C ALA A 164 14.96 -1.44 -12.41
N ASP A 165 15.63 -2.47 -11.94
CA ASP A 165 15.47 -3.00 -10.59
C ASP A 165 15.93 -2.01 -9.53
N ALA A 166 17.12 -1.46 -9.71
CA ALA A 166 17.65 -0.42 -8.84
C ALA A 166 16.71 0.79 -8.74
N PHE A 167 16.11 1.20 -9.87
CA PHE A 167 15.09 2.24 -9.88
C PHE A 167 13.84 1.83 -9.12
N ARG A 168 13.33 0.62 -9.33
CA ARG A 168 12.12 0.10 -8.70
C ARG A 168 12.24 0.11 -7.17
N HIS A 169 13.33 -0.45 -6.63
CA HIS A 169 13.60 -0.48 -5.19
C HIS A 169 13.80 0.93 -4.61
N THR A 170 14.59 1.76 -5.29
CA THR A 170 14.82 3.14 -4.87
C THR A 170 13.53 3.95 -4.85
N LEU A 171 12.67 3.81 -5.87
CA LEU A 171 11.42 4.56 -5.96
C LEU A 171 10.40 4.12 -4.93
N TRP A 172 10.25 2.80 -4.73
CA TRP A 172 9.37 2.26 -3.71
C TRP A 172 9.73 2.79 -2.32
N ASN A 173 11.01 2.73 -1.94
CA ASN A 173 11.47 3.25 -0.66
C ASN A 173 11.41 4.78 -0.55
N ALA A 174 11.52 5.51 -1.66
CA ALA A 174 11.33 6.96 -1.67
C ALA A 174 9.87 7.34 -1.41
N TYR A 175 8.91 6.69 -2.06
CA TYR A 175 7.49 6.91 -1.75
C TYR A 175 7.14 6.46 -0.34
N ASN A 176 7.63 5.31 0.12
CA ASN A 176 7.38 4.85 1.49
C ASN A 176 7.93 5.83 2.54
N ALA A 177 9.14 6.36 2.35
CA ALA A 177 9.71 7.32 3.28
C ALA A 177 8.93 8.64 3.29
N HIS A 178 8.40 9.07 2.15
CA HIS A 178 7.57 10.25 2.04
C HIS A 178 6.20 10.05 2.72
N ASP A 179 5.50 8.95 2.42
CA ASP A 179 4.11 8.75 2.84
C ASP A 179 3.98 8.15 4.24
N CYS A 180 4.94 7.32 4.66
CA CYS A 180 4.87 6.57 5.92
C CYS A 180 5.94 6.98 6.94
N GLY A 181 6.90 7.81 6.51
CA GLY A 181 8.08 8.17 7.28
C GLY A 181 9.22 7.15 7.14
N VAL A 182 10.46 7.63 7.27
CA VAL A 182 11.69 6.84 7.07
C VAL A 182 11.76 5.59 7.95
N SER A 183 11.32 5.68 9.20
CA SER A 183 11.39 4.56 10.15
C SER A 183 10.49 3.40 9.71
N TYR A 184 9.23 3.68 9.37
CA TYR A 184 8.29 2.66 8.92
C TYR A 184 8.72 2.09 7.57
N ALA A 185 9.15 2.94 6.64
CA ALA A 185 9.68 2.51 5.34
C ALA A 185 10.85 1.52 5.48
N LYS A 186 11.77 1.78 6.43
CA LYS A 186 12.89 0.87 6.71
C LYS A 186 12.39 -0.45 7.29
N GLN A 187 11.51 -0.41 8.29
CA GLN A 187 10.97 -1.62 8.92
C GLN A 187 10.30 -2.53 7.90
N PHE A 188 9.49 -1.96 7.01
CA PHE A 188 8.79 -2.74 5.98
C PHE A 188 9.77 -3.29 4.93
N ALA A 189 10.70 -2.46 4.44
CA ALA A 189 11.70 -2.93 3.47
C ALA A 189 12.58 -4.05 4.06
N ASP A 190 13.07 -3.90 5.29
CA ASP A 190 13.86 -4.96 5.95
C ASP A 190 13.05 -6.25 6.15
N ALA A 191 11.75 -6.14 6.41
CA ALA A 191 10.86 -7.28 6.52
C ALA A 191 10.69 -7.99 5.17
N HIS A 192 10.56 -7.23 4.08
CA HIS A 192 10.48 -7.75 2.72
C HIS A 192 11.73 -8.56 2.33
N GLU A 193 12.94 -8.03 2.56
CA GLU A 193 14.20 -8.73 2.28
C GLU A 193 14.39 -10.00 3.14
N LYS A 194 13.73 -10.06 4.31
CA LYS A 194 13.79 -11.23 5.21
C LYS A 194 12.81 -12.33 4.80
N ASP A 195 11.63 -11.95 4.33
CA ASP A 195 10.62 -12.89 3.85
C ASP A 195 10.94 -13.42 2.44
N ASN A 196 11.72 -12.67 1.66
CA ASN A 196 12.17 -13.01 0.30
C ASN A 196 13.72 -13.02 0.24
N PRO A 197 14.39 -14.01 0.86
CA PRO A 197 15.84 -14.01 0.95
C PRO A 197 16.49 -14.25 -0.42
N ASN A 198 17.17 -13.23 -0.92
CA ASN A 198 17.97 -13.28 -2.13
C ASN A 198 19.43 -13.70 -1.87
N ASP A 199 20.17 -13.98 -2.95
CA ASP A 199 21.62 -14.14 -2.88
C ASP A 199 22.28 -12.91 -2.24
N ALA A 200 23.40 -13.12 -1.54
CA ALA A 200 24.02 -12.08 -0.71
C ALA A 200 24.32 -10.76 -1.46
N LEU A 201 24.68 -10.84 -2.75
CA LEU A 201 24.97 -9.67 -3.57
C LEU A 201 23.70 -8.90 -3.96
N GLU A 202 22.61 -9.61 -4.22
CA GLU A 202 21.29 -9.05 -4.51
C GLU A 202 20.71 -8.37 -3.28
N ASN A 203 20.68 -9.05 -2.14
CA ASN A 203 20.26 -8.43 -0.88
C ASN A 203 21.12 -7.18 -0.54
N GLN A 204 22.43 -7.18 -0.83
CA GLN A 204 23.26 -6.00 -0.66
C GLN A 204 22.86 -4.84 -1.60
N MET A 205 22.51 -5.16 -2.85
CA MET A 205 22.00 -4.21 -3.84
C MET A 205 20.67 -3.60 -3.36
N ASP A 206 19.73 -4.44 -2.95
CA ASP A 206 18.39 -4.05 -2.53
C ASP A 206 18.45 -3.18 -1.29
N LEU A 207 19.17 -3.60 -0.24
CA LEU A 207 19.37 -2.80 0.97
C LEU A 207 20.01 -1.43 0.68
N PHE A 208 20.97 -1.38 -0.24
CA PHE A 208 21.59 -0.12 -0.66
C PHE A 208 20.58 0.80 -1.36
N ASN A 209 19.86 0.27 -2.35
CA ASN A 209 18.89 1.03 -3.15
C ASN A 209 17.68 1.46 -2.31
N ASN A 210 17.22 0.61 -1.40
CA ASN A 210 16.19 0.91 -0.41
C ASN A 210 16.63 2.08 0.49
N ALA A 211 17.87 2.08 0.98
CA ALA A 211 18.42 3.17 1.79
C ALA A 211 18.55 4.51 1.02
N LEU A 212 19.00 4.45 -0.24
CA LEU A 212 19.04 5.61 -1.12
C LEU A 212 17.63 6.18 -1.34
N GLY A 213 16.65 5.30 -1.61
CA GLY A 213 15.25 5.67 -1.76
C GLY A 213 14.73 6.44 -0.57
N ARG A 214 14.91 5.91 0.65
CA ARG A 214 14.50 6.60 1.88
C ARG A 214 15.14 7.97 2.05
N THR A 215 16.41 8.11 1.68
CA THR A 215 17.14 9.39 1.72
C THR A 215 16.57 10.42 0.74
N ILE A 216 16.11 9.97 -0.43
CA ILE A 216 15.46 10.83 -1.42
C ILE A 216 14.06 11.22 -0.94
N GLY A 217 13.27 10.24 -0.50
CA GLY A 217 11.89 10.44 -0.03
C GLY A 217 11.75 11.30 1.21
N SER A 218 12.77 11.35 2.07
CA SER A 218 12.75 12.18 3.28
C SER A 218 13.01 13.68 3.05
N ARG A 219 13.24 14.09 1.80
CA ARG A 219 13.44 15.50 1.46
C ARG A 219 12.11 16.23 1.44
N SER A 220 12.15 17.55 1.62
CA SER A 220 10.96 18.39 1.46
C SER A 220 10.68 18.61 -0.03
N TYR A 221 9.46 18.28 -0.45
CA TYR A 221 8.94 18.52 -1.79
C TYR A 221 7.76 19.48 -1.71
N SER A 222 7.65 20.39 -2.66
CA SER A 222 6.57 21.39 -2.71
C SER A 222 5.57 21.05 -3.82
N GLY A 223 4.31 21.39 -3.56
CA GLY A 223 3.21 21.18 -4.51
C GLY A 223 2.13 20.25 -3.95
N ASN A 224 1.13 19.96 -4.76
CA ASN A 224 0.12 18.96 -4.45
C ASN A 224 0.68 17.53 -4.57
N SER A 225 -0.09 16.53 -4.12
CA SER A 225 0.28 15.11 -4.10
C SER A 225 0.86 14.61 -5.44
N SER A 226 0.28 15.04 -6.57
CA SER A 226 0.75 14.68 -7.91
C SER A 226 2.10 15.32 -8.27
N GLN A 227 2.28 16.59 -7.93
CA GLN A 227 3.55 17.31 -8.15
C GLN A 227 4.67 16.74 -7.29
N VAL A 228 4.39 16.42 -6.04
CA VAL A 228 5.34 15.80 -5.11
C VAL A 228 5.74 14.41 -5.57
N SER A 229 4.78 13.55 -5.92
CA SER A 229 5.04 12.22 -6.48
C SER A 229 5.91 12.29 -7.74
N TYR A 230 5.60 13.23 -8.65
CA TYR A 230 6.43 13.49 -9.82
C TYR A 230 7.86 13.91 -9.46
N ALA A 231 8.02 14.84 -8.51
CA ALA A 231 9.33 15.35 -8.11
C ALA A 231 10.20 14.25 -7.46
N ILE A 232 9.63 13.39 -6.61
CA ILE A 232 10.31 12.23 -6.05
C ILE A 232 10.75 11.28 -7.17
N ARG A 233 9.86 10.94 -8.11
CA ARG A 233 10.19 10.09 -9.25
C ARG A 233 11.35 10.65 -10.09
N GLN A 234 11.34 11.95 -10.37
CA GLN A 234 12.44 12.58 -11.11
C GLN A 234 13.76 12.56 -10.33
N ALA A 235 13.71 12.76 -9.01
CA ALA A 235 14.89 12.67 -8.15
C ALA A 235 15.50 11.26 -8.17
N VAL A 236 14.67 10.22 -8.08
CA VAL A 236 15.11 8.82 -8.17
C VAL A 236 15.66 8.50 -9.57
N LEU A 237 14.97 8.89 -10.63
CA LEU A 237 15.44 8.68 -12.00
C LEU A 237 16.80 9.34 -12.24
N LYS A 238 17.00 10.56 -11.73
CA LYS A 238 18.27 11.28 -11.78
C LYS A 238 19.37 10.54 -11.00
N ALA A 239 19.07 10.06 -9.79
CA ALA A 239 20.02 9.31 -8.97
C ALA A 239 20.50 8.03 -9.67
N VAL A 240 19.58 7.27 -10.27
CA VAL A 240 19.92 6.07 -11.06
C VAL A 240 20.79 6.42 -12.26
N LYS A 241 20.40 7.42 -13.06
CA LYS A 241 21.19 7.89 -14.22
C LYS A 241 22.61 8.31 -13.86
N ASN A 242 22.79 8.91 -12.69
CA ASN A 242 24.07 9.43 -12.21
C ASN A 242 24.95 8.38 -11.50
N GLY A 243 24.48 7.13 -11.39
CA GLY A 243 25.23 6.07 -10.72
C GLY A 243 25.25 6.18 -9.19
N GLU A 244 24.24 6.84 -8.62
CA GLU A 244 24.07 6.91 -7.17
C GLU A 244 23.57 5.57 -6.62
N ALA A 245 22.74 4.84 -7.37
CA ALA A 245 22.22 3.51 -7.03
C ALA A 245 23.19 2.37 -7.42
N ARG A 246 22.84 1.13 -7.07
CA ARG A 246 23.64 -0.08 -7.35
C ARG A 246 22.89 -1.10 -8.16
N ARG A 247 23.63 -1.84 -8.98
CA ARG A 247 23.19 -2.98 -9.78
C ARG A 247 24.34 -3.95 -9.99
N PHE A 248 24.11 -5.15 -10.50
CA PHE A 248 25.19 -6.05 -10.94
C PHE A 248 24.87 -6.84 -12.20
N VAL A 249 23.72 -6.60 -12.81
CA VAL A 249 23.32 -7.11 -14.13
C VAL A 249 23.08 -5.94 -15.09
N GLY A 250 23.33 -6.15 -16.37
CA GLY A 250 22.83 -5.28 -17.44
C GLY A 250 23.51 -5.53 -18.78
N SER A 251 22.80 -5.24 -19.87
CA SER A 251 23.29 -5.41 -21.25
C SER A 251 24.67 -4.81 -21.54
N ASP A 252 25.07 -3.76 -20.83
CA ASP A 252 26.37 -3.08 -20.97
C ASP A 252 27.49 -3.67 -20.11
N ILE A 253 27.15 -4.39 -19.04
CA ILE A 253 28.13 -4.92 -18.08
C ILE A 253 28.12 -6.46 -17.98
N GLY A 254 27.13 -7.13 -18.55
CA GLY A 254 26.83 -8.54 -18.28
C GLY A 254 26.42 -8.76 -16.82
N THR A 255 26.67 -9.95 -16.29
CA THR A 255 26.53 -10.23 -14.85
C THR A 255 27.87 -10.06 -14.15
N LYS A 256 27.89 -9.33 -13.03
CA LYS A 256 29.08 -9.09 -12.20
C LYS A 256 28.92 -9.76 -10.84
N ASN A 257 30.06 -10.14 -10.25
CA ASN A 257 30.13 -10.67 -8.88
C ASN A 257 30.33 -9.57 -7.82
N THR A 258 30.23 -8.30 -8.22
CA THR A 258 30.36 -7.13 -7.34
C THR A 258 29.39 -6.05 -7.78
N LEU A 259 28.92 -5.24 -6.82
CA LEU A 259 28.01 -4.13 -7.12
C LEU A 259 28.70 -3.08 -8.00
N GLN A 260 28.01 -2.72 -9.06
CA GLN A 260 28.35 -1.64 -9.97
C GLN A 260 27.46 -0.44 -9.72
N LYS A 261 27.94 0.74 -10.10
CA LYS A 261 27.07 1.92 -10.17
C LYS A 261 26.04 1.74 -11.30
N THR A 262 24.83 2.23 -11.07
CA THR A 262 23.84 2.36 -12.13
C THR A 262 24.28 3.39 -13.18
N ASN A 263 23.59 3.43 -14.30
CA ASN A 263 23.80 4.45 -15.34
C ASN A 263 22.52 4.68 -16.15
N SER A 264 22.62 5.35 -17.30
CA SER A 264 21.47 5.66 -18.16
C SER A 264 21.08 4.54 -19.14
N ASN A 265 21.76 3.39 -19.14
CA ASN A 265 21.46 2.31 -20.08
C ASN A 265 20.09 1.67 -19.78
N GLY A 266 19.33 1.36 -20.84
CA GLY A 266 18.01 0.72 -20.77
C GLY A 266 16.82 1.68 -20.58
N ILE A 267 17.08 2.95 -20.26
CA ILE A 267 16.04 3.99 -20.11
C ILE A 267 15.48 4.38 -21.48
N LYS A 268 14.15 4.55 -21.58
CA LYS A 268 13.44 5.03 -22.77
C LYS A 268 13.69 6.51 -23.08
#